data_AF-A0A9W8TQ27-F1
#
_entry.id   AF-A0A9W8TQ27-F1
#
_cell.length_a   1.000
_cell.length_b   1.000
_cell.length_c   1.000
_cell.angle_alpha   90.00
_cell.angle_beta   90.00
_cell.angle_gamma   90.00
#
_symmetry.space_group_name_H-M   'P 1'
#
loop_
_entity.id
_entity.type
_entity.pdbx_description
1 polymer ?
#
loop_
_entity_poly.entity_id
_entity_poly.type
_entity_poly.pdbx_seq_one_letter_code
_entity_poly.pdbx_strand_id
1 'polypeptide(L)'
;MAAAQANLSMMDMSDAEPPRPHVPERRLHSPSGYPQEPLAILDDPRLYSRIEPDTLFYVFYYKQGTYQQYLAAKALKDQSWRFHKQYQTWFQRHEEPKNITEEFEQGTYRFFDYESTWMNRRKADFKFAYRYLEDDI
;
A
#
# COMPACT_ATOMS: atom_id res chain seq x y z
N MET A 1 -25.82 -13.02 53.64
CA MET A 1 -26.18 -12.12 52.51
C MET A 1 -25.10 -11.05 52.46
N ALA A 2 -24.39 -10.75 51.37
CA ALA A 2 -24.61 -11.06 49.96
C ALA A 2 -23.28 -10.98 49.17
N ALA A 3 -23.28 -11.74 48.06
CA ALA A 3 -22.63 -11.52 46.77
C ALA A 3 -21.09 -11.34 46.67
N ALA A 4 -20.43 -12.41 46.24
CA ALA A 4 -19.19 -12.37 45.48
C ALA A 4 -19.41 -11.61 44.15
N GLN A 5 -18.68 -10.53 43.92
CA GLN A 5 -18.61 -9.87 42.62
C GLN A 5 -17.66 -10.66 41.73
N ALA A 6 -18.23 -11.49 40.86
CA ALA A 6 -17.50 -12.07 39.74
C ALA A 6 -17.07 -10.94 38.81
N ASN A 7 -15.76 -10.76 38.67
CA ASN A 7 -15.15 -9.88 37.69
C ASN A 7 -15.39 -10.51 36.30
N LEU A 8 -16.56 -10.27 35.71
CA LEU A 8 -16.85 -10.66 34.34
C LEU A 8 -15.97 -9.80 33.45
N SER A 9 -14.86 -10.37 32.98
CA SER A 9 -14.21 -9.95 31.74
C SER A 9 -15.23 -10.12 30.61
N MET A 10 -16.11 -9.14 30.46
CA MET A 10 -16.93 -9.01 29.27
C MET A 10 -15.96 -8.91 28.11
N MET A 11 -15.96 -9.92 27.23
CA MET A 11 -15.42 -9.75 25.88
C MET A 11 -16.08 -8.50 25.33
N ASP A 12 -15.29 -7.44 25.22
CA ASP A 12 -15.76 -6.18 24.67
C ASP A 12 -16.16 -6.44 23.22
N MET A 13 -17.18 -5.77 22.68
CA MET A 13 -17.57 -5.96 21.28
C MET A 13 -16.42 -5.61 20.31
N SER A 14 -15.39 -4.92 20.81
CA SER A 14 -14.12 -4.68 20.13
C SER A 14 -13.29 -5.94 19.85
N ASP A 15 -13.49 -7.05 20.57
CA ASP A 15 -12.82 -8.34 20.35
C ASP A 15 -13.38 -9.09 19.12
N ALA A 16 -14.58 -8.71 18.66
CA ALA A 16 -15.24 -9.28 17.47
C ALA A 16 -14.96 -8.47 16.20
N GLU A 17 -14.39 -7.27 16.31
CA GLU A 17 -13.99 -6.48 15.14
C GLU A 17 -12.63 -6.97 14.62
N PRO A 18 -12.42 -7.02 13.29
CA PRO A 18 -11.09 -7.22 12.75
C PRO A 18 -10.14 -6.16 13.32
N PRO A 19 -8.86 -6.51 13.60
CA PRO A 19 -7.90 -5.61 14.23
C PRO A 19 -7.88 -4.26 13.51
N ARG A 20 -8.19 -3.19 14.25
CA ARG A 20 -8.36 -1.85 13.68
C ARG A 20 -7.02 -1.36 13.09
N PRO A 21 -7.01 -0.77 11.88
CA PRO A 21 -5.81 -0.19 11.29
C PRO A 21 -5.18 0.86 12.22
N HIS A 22 -3.84 0.85 12.27
CA HIS A 22 -2.97 1.71 13.06
C HIS A 22 -3.57 3.08 13.43
N VAL A 23 -3.95 3.22 14.71
CA VAL A 23 -4.22 4.53 15.32
C VAL A 23 -2.85 5.14 15.64
N PRO A 24 -2.51 6.34 15.15
CA PRO A 24 -1.25 6.97 15.50
C PRO A 24 -1.16 7.11 17.02
N GLU A 25 -0.07 6.59 17.60
CA GLU A 25 0.20 6.54 19.04
C GLU A 25 0.12 7.92 19.72
N ARG A 26 0.21 9.00 18.94
CA ARG A 26 0.21 10.37 19.43
C ARG A 26 -0.84 11.20 18.71
N ARG A 27 -1.99 11.42 19.37
CA ARG A 27 -2.93 12.47 18.98
C ARG A 27 -2.27 13.82 19.24
N LEU A 28 -1.98 14.56 18.17
CA LEU A 28 -1.51 15.93 18.26
C LEU A 28 -2.73 16.84 18.30
N HIS A 29 -2.73 17.84 19.19
CA HIS A 29 -3.80 18.83 19.27
C HIS A 29 -3.69 19.76 18.05
N SER A 30 -4.54 19.55 17.05
CA SER A 30 -4.74 20.49 15.95
C SER A 30 -5.86 21.48 16.31
N PRO A 31 -5.84 22.72 15.79
CA PRO A 31 -6.95 23.66 15.99
C PRO A 31 -8.28 23.08 15.51
N SER A 32 -9.39 23.47 16.14
CA SER A 32 -10.73 22.90 15.90
C SER A 32 -11.26 23.05 14.47
N GLY A 33 -10.69 23.96 13.66
CA GLY A 33 -11.01 24.11 12.25
C GLY A 33 -10.40 23.04 11.32
N TYR A 34 -9.45 22.25 11.81
CA TYR A 34 -8.86 21.13 11.05
C TYR A 34 -9.58 19.81 11.35
N PRO A 35 -9.57 18.83 10.42
CA PRO A 35 -10.07 17.50 10.68
C PRO A 35 -9.42 16.89 11.93
N GLN A 36 -10.25 16.50 12.88
CA GLN A 36 -9.82 15.86 14.14
C GLN A 36 -9.71 14.33 14.01
N GLU A 37 -10.35 13.77 12.98
CA GLU A 37 -10.37 12.35 12.66
C GLU A 37 -10.04 12.14 11.17
N PRO A 38 -9.50 10.96 10.79
CA PRO A 38 -9.31 10.60 9.39
C PRO A 38 -10.61 10.73 8.59
N LEU A 39 -10.51 11.24 7.37
CA LEU A 39 -11.68 11.39 6.50
C LEU A 39 -12.16 10.01 6.01
N ALA A 40 -13.46 9.73 6.13
CA ALA A 40 -14.06 8.46 5.72
C ALA A 40 -13.86 8.11 4.24
N ILE A 41 -13.64 9.12 3.38
CA ILE A 41 -13.34 8.93 1.96
C ILE A 41 -12.04 8.14 1.72
N LEU A 42 -11.12 8.12 2.70
CA LEU A 42 -9.86 7.36 2.59
C LEU A 42 -10.08 5.84 2.58
N ASP A 43 -11.25 5.39 3.01
CA ASP A 43 -11.65 3.98 2.99
C ASP A 43 -12.47 3.62 1.74
N ASP A 44 -12.81 4.61 0.88
CA ASP A 44 -13.56 4.39 -0.35
C ASP A 44 -12.63 3.94 -1.50
N PRO A 45 -12.78 2.71 -2.04
CA PRO A 45 -11.96 2.21 -3.14
C PRO A 45 -11.99 3.10 -4.40
N ARG A 46 -13.08 3.84 -4.62
CA ARG A 46 -13.25 4.70 -5.80
C ARG A 46 -12.32 5.91 -5.79
N LEU A 47 -11.79 6.28 -4.62
CA LEU A 47 -10.81 7.35 -4.50
C LEU A 47 -9.50 6.96 -5.18
N TYR A 48 -9.03 5.74 -4.95
CA TYR A 48 -7.67 5.30 -5.32
C TYR A 48 -7.42 5.24 -6.82
N SER A 49 -8.47 5.05 -7.63
CA SER A 49 -8.35 5.11 -9.09
C SER A 49 -8.08 6.53 -9.62
N ARG A 50 -8.23 7.57 -8.76
CA ARG A 50 -8.03 8.99 -9.09
C ARG A 50 -6.77 9.57 -8.45
N ILE A 51 -6.06 8.77 -7.65
CA ILE A 51 -4.84 9.20 -6.97
C ILE A 51 -3.64 8.97 -7.90
N GLU A 52 -2.72 9.95 -7.92
CA GLU A 52 -1.46 9.87 -8.65
C GLU A 52 -0.49 8.83 -8.03
N PRO A 53 0.36 8.18 -8.85
CA PRO A 53 1.28 7.14 -8.37
C PRO A 53 2.11 7.53 -7.14
N ASP A 54 2.59 8.77 -7.05
CA ASP A 54 3.40 9.26 -5.94
C ASP A 54 2.72 9.05 -4.57
N THR A 55 1.44 9.42 -4.48
CA THR A 55 0.64 9.22 -3.26
C THR A 55 0.28 7.75 -3.06
N LEU A 56 0.06 6.99 -4.13
CA LEU A 56 -0.15 5.54 -4.02
C LEU A 56 1.10 4.84 -3.46
N PHE A 57 2.30 5.24 -3.87
CA PHE A 57 3.56 4.73 -3.30
C PHE A 57 3.67 5.10 -1.81
N TYR A 58 3.33 6.32 -1.43
CA TYR A 58 3.28 6.71 -0.02
C TYR A 58 2.39 5.76 0.79
N VAL A 59 1.15 5.54 0.35
CA VAL A 59 0.23 4.62 1.03
C VAL A 59 0.80 3.21 1.07
N PHE A 60 1.36 2.72 -0.04
CA PHE A 60 1.90 1.37 -0.12
C PHE A 60 3.07 1.12 0.85
N TYR A 61 4.03 2.04 0.95
CA TYR A 61 5.23 1.87 1.78
C TYR A 61 5.03 2.27 3.25
N TYR A 62 4.16 3.24 3.55
CA TYR A 62 4.00 3.78 4.91
C TYR A 62 2.71 3.36 5.61
N LYS A 63 1.75 2.71 4.93
CA LYS A 63 0.53 2.15 5.54
C LYS A 63 0.50 0.63 5.43
N GLN A 64 1.64 -0.02 5.68
CA GLN A 64 1.77 -1.48 5.55
C GLN A 64 0.77 -2.23 6.45
N GLY A 65 0.22 -3.34 5.93
CA GLY A 65 -0.75 -4.18 6.64
C GLY A 65 -2.16 -3.59 6.74
N THR A 66 -2.44 -2.49 6.05
CA THR A 66 -3.75 -1.84 6.06
C THR A 66 -4.54 -2.10 4.78
N TYR A 67 -5.86 -1.95 4.83
CA TYR A 67 -6.72 -2.02 3.65
C TYR A 67 -6.34 -0.95 2.61
N GLN A 68 -5.86 0.21 3.05
CA GLN A 68 -5.40 1.28 2.18
C GLN A 68 -4.16 0.88 1.37
N GLN A 69 -3.23 0.09 1.93
CA GLN A 69 -2.11 -0.48 1.16
C GLN A 69 -2.61 -1.40 0.04
N TYR A 70 -3.59 -2.25 0.33
CA TYR A 70 -4.23 -3.10 -0.68
C TYR A 70 -4.87 -2.27 -1.80
N LEU A 71 -5.64 -1.23 -1.44
CA LEU A 71 -6.26 -0.33 -2.43
C LEU A 71 -5.22 0.39 -3.28
N ALA A 72 -4.11 0.82 -2.68
CA ALA A 72 -3.01 1.45 -3.39
C ALA A 72 -2.30 0.49 -4.35
N ALA A 73 -2.01 -0.74 -3.91
CA ALA A 73 -1.43 -1.78 -4.74
C ALA A 73 -2.32 -2.12 -5.94
N LYS A 74 -3.63 -2.24 -5.71
CA LYS A 74 -4.62 -2.46 -6.77
C LYS A 74 -4.62 -1.31 -7.78
N ALA A 75 -4.67 -0.06 -7.32
CA ALA A 75 -4.64 1.10 -8.20
C ALA A 75 -3.34 1.21 -9.00
N LEU A 76 -2.19 0.89 -8.39
CA LEU A 76 -0.90 0.82 -9.09
C LEU A 76 -0.91 -0.24 -10.19
N LYS A 77 -1.44 -1.46 -9.90
CA LYS A 77 -1.60 -2.52 -10.90
C LYS A 77 -2.50 -2.11 -12.06
N ASP A 78 -3.63 -1.45 -11.76
CA ASP A 78 -4.56 -0.89 -12.74
C ASP A 78 -3.88 0.19 -13.61
N GLN A 79 -2.93 0.94 -13.04
CA GLN A 79 -2.06 1.89 -13.73
C GLN A 79 -0.81 1.23 -14.37
N SER A 80 -0.85 -0.08 -14.63
CA SER A 80 0.21 -0.87 -15.28
C SER A 80 1.54 -0.96 -14.52
N TRP A 81 1.56 -0.64 -13.23
CA TRP A 81 2.71 -0.92 -12.38
C TRP A 81 2.76 -2.40 -11.98
N ARG A 82 3.96 -2.93 -11.82
CA ARG A 82 4.24 -4.32 -11.43
C ARG A 82 5.24 -4.34 -10.29
N PHE A 83 4.91 -5.04 -9.21
CA PHE A 83 5.76 -5.11 -8.04
C PHE A 83 6.80 -6.23 -8.20
N HIS A 84 8.06 -5.93 -7.88
CA HIS A 84 9.18 -6.85 -7.97
C HIS A 84 9.59 -7.33 -6.58
N LYS A 85 9.22 -8.55 -6.19
CA LYS A 85 9.35 -9.08 -4.82
C LYS A 85 10.78 -9.03 -4.26
N GLN A 86 11.80 -9.22 -5.09
CA GLN A 86 13.20 -9.16 -4.63
C GLN A 86 13.70 -7.73 -4.37
N TYR A 87 13.25 -6.76 -5.19
CA TYR A 87 13.69 -5.36 -5.04
C TYR A 87 12.70 -4.54 -4.22
N GLN A 88 11.58 -5.16 -3.85
CA GLN A 88 10.48 -4.58 -3.10
C GLN A 88 10.05 -3.23 -3.66
N THR A 89 10.06 -3.09 -5.00
CA THR A 89 9.65 -1.86 -5.66
C THR A 89 8.82 -2.11 -6.92
N TRP A 90 8.13 -1.06 -7.35
CA TRP A 90 7.24 -1.02 -8.49
C TRP A 90 7.98 -0.60 -9.75
N PHE A 91 7.74 -1.36 -10.82
CA PHE A 91 8.24 -1.10 -12.16
C PHE A 91 7.08 -0.84 -13.12
N GLN A 92 7.33 -0.01 -14.13
CA GLN A 92 6.44 0.17 -15.26
C GLN A 92 7.28 0.22 -16.53
N ARG A 93 6.81 -0.43 -17.59
CA ARG A 93 7.43 -0.37 -18.92
C ARG A 93 7.49 1.10 -19.38
N HIS A 94 8.68 1.58 -19.76
CA HIS A 94 8.83 2.92 -20.35
C HIS A 94 8.60 2.89 -21.87
N GLU A 95 8.92 1.76 -22.48
CA GLU A 95 8.71 1.41 -23.88
C GLU A 95 8.39 -0.09 -23.98
N GLU A 96 8.01 -0.57 -25.16
CA GLU A 96 7.80 -2.01 -25.38
C GLU A 96 9.12 -2.78 -25.15
N PRO A 97 9.12 -3.86 -24.35
CA PRO A 97 10.34 -4.61 -24.06
C PRO A 97 10.91 -5.22 -25.33
N LYS A 98 12.24 -5.17 -25.45
CA LYS A 98 12.98 -5.66 -26.62
C LYS A 98 12.96 -7.19 -26.72
N ASN A 99 12.83 -7.87 -25.59
CA ASN A 99 12.79 -9.32 -25.51
C ASN A 99 11.76 -9.75 -24.46
N ILE A 100 10.90 -10.69 -24.83
CA ILE A 100 9.94 -11.33 -23.95
C ILE A 100 10.11 -12.84 -24.13
N THR A 101 10.27 -13.54 -23.02
CA THR A 101 10.31 -15.01 -22.94
C THR A 101 9.29 -15.48 -21.91
N GLU A 102 9.18 -16.79 -21.70
CA GLU A 102 8.35 -17.35 -20.62
C GLU A 102 8.93 -17.11 -19.22
N GLU A 103 10.22 -16.78 -19.12
CA GLU A 103 10.92 -16.62 -17.82
C GLU A 103 11.12 -15.16 -17.42
N PHE A 104 11.23 -14.27 -18.40
CA PHE A 104 11.54 -12.86 -18.18
C PHE A 104 11.13 -11.98 -19.36
N GLU A 105 11.06 -10.67 -19.08
CA GLU A 105 11.06 -9.61 -20.07
C GLU A 105 12.28 -8.70 -19.88
N GLN A 106 12.79 -8.13 -20.97
CA GLN A 106 13.94 -7.23 -20.94
C GLN A 106 13.67 -5.98 -21.77
N GLY A 107 13.91 -4.81 -21.17
CA GLY A 107 13.66 -3.53 -21.82
C GLY A 107 13.98 -2.32 -20.93
N THR A 108 13.50 -1.15 -21.34
CA THR A 108 13.63 0.07 -20.53
C THR A 108 12.41 0.22 -19.62
N TYR A 109 12.67 0.34 -18.32
CA TYR A 109 11.64 0.52 -17.29
C TYR A 109 11.83 1.84 -16.57
N ARG A 110 10.73 2.36 -16.04
CA ARG A 110 10.78 3.24 -14.88
C ARG A 110 10.48 2.44 -13.62
N PHE A 111 11.12 2.81 -12.52
CA PHE A 111 10.86 2.25 -11.20
C PHE A 111 10.82 3.36 -10.16
N PHE A 112 10.16 3.11 -9.03
CA PHE A 112 10.09 4.06 -7.94
C PHE A 112 11.20 3.80 -6.91
N ASP A 113 12.10 4.75 -6.72
CA ASP A 113 13.17 4.64 -5.73
C ASP A 113 12.68 5.11 -4.37
N TYR A 114 12.07 4.19 -3.61
CA TYR A 114 11.48 4.50 -2.30
C TYR A 114 12.51 4.64 -1.18
N GLU A 115 13.74 4.12 -1.37
CA GLU A 115 14.76 4.09 -0.32
C GLU A 115 15.63 5.34 -0.31
N SER A 116 16.02 5.83 -1.50
CA SER A 116 17.05 6.88 -1.60
C SER A 116 16.49 8.23 -2.02
N THR A 117 15.75 8.28 -3.13
CA THR A 117 15.38 9.57 -3.75
C THR A 117 13.92 9.95 -3.64
N TRP A 118 13.02 9.00 -3.34
CA TRP A 118 11.56 9.18 -3.43
C TRP A 118 11.14 9.72 -4.81
N MET A 119 11.75 9.18 -5.87
CA MET A 119 11.53 9.64 -7.25
C MET A 119 11.40 8.47 -8.23
N ASN A 120 10.74 8.75 -9.35
CA ASN A 120 10.77 7.86 -10.51
C ASN A 120 12.15 7.89 -11.16
N ARG A 121 12.76 6.72 -11.31
CA ARG A 121 14.06 6.51 -11.96
C ARG A 121 13.89 5.65 -13.20
N ARG A 122 14.77 5.84 -14.19
CA ARG A 122 14.77 5.04 -15.41
C ARG A 122 15.93 4.04 -15.40
N LYS A 123 15.65 2.81 -15.82
CA LYS A 123 16.65 1.75 -15.98
C LYS A 123 16.51 1.15 -17.38
N ALA A 124 17.56 1.33 -18.20
CA ALA A 124 17.65 0.72 -19.51
C ALA A 124 18.10 -0.75 -19.39
N ASP A 125 17.69 -1.56 -20.38
CA ASP A 125 18.03 -2.97 -20.54
C ASP A 125 17.88 -3.81 -19.26
N PHE A 126 16.88 -3.47 -18.44
CA PHE A 126 16.55 -4.19 -17.22
C PHE A 126 15.88 -5.52 -17.57
N LYS A 127 16.34 -6.60 -16.95
CA LYS A 127 15.76 -7.94 -17.06
C LYS A 127 14.81 -8.18 -15.88
N PHE A 128 13.51 -8.07 -16.13
CA PHE A 128 12.46 -8.39 -15.16
C PHE A 128 12.16 -9.90 -15.25
N ALA A 129 12.66 -10.68 -14.29
CA ALA A 129 12.36 -12.11 -14.23
C ALA A 129 11.00 -12.37 -13.56
N TYR A 130 10.12 -13.12 -14.22
CA TYR A 130 8.74 -13.31 -13.74
C TYR A 130 8.64 -14.09 -12.43
N ARG A 131 9.67 -14.87 -12.06
CA ARG A 131 9.76 -15.46 -10.71
C ARG A 131 9.71 -14.43 -9.57
N TYR A 132 10.06 -13.17 -9.86
CA TYR A 132 10.01 -12.05 -8.92
C TYR A 132 8.81 -11.15 -9.12
N LEU A 133 7.98 -11.40 -10.13
CA LEU A 133 6.72 -10.70 -10.30
C LEU A 133 5.81 -11.05 -9.12
N GLU A 134 5.14 -10.04 -8.57
CA GLU A 134 3.97 -10.29 -7.75
C GLU A 134 2.69 -10.31 -8.61
N ASP A 135 2.09 -11.50 -8.71
CA ASP A 135 0.86 -11.80 -9.40
C ASP A 135 -0.38 -11.71 -8.49
N ASP A 136 -0.24 -11.93 -7.18
CA ASP A 136 -1.34 -11.92 -6.20
C ASP A 136 -1.84 -10.50 -5.89
N ILE A 137 -3.16 -10.34 -5.73
CA ILE A 137 -3.81 -9.07 -5.31
C ILE A 137 -4.24 -9.18 -3.86
#